data_AF-A0A2T2TQN3-F1
#
_entry.id   AF-A0A2T2TQN3-F1
#
_cell.length_a   1.000
_cell.length_b   1.000
_cell.length_c   1.000
_cell.angle_alpha   90.00
_cell.angle_beta   90.00
_cell.angle_gamma   90.00
#
_symmetry.space_group_name_H-M   'P 1'
#
loop_
_entity.id
_entity.type
_entity.pdbx_description
1 polymer ?
#
loop_
_entity_poly.entity_id
_entity_poly.type
_entity_poly.pdbx_seq_one_letter_code
_entity_poly.pdbx_strand_id
1 'polypeptide(L)' 'MGDDFDRLETLRDDPRDDIPLAHRMKRFVESLQIRITKKLEEVDGSTSFEVDRWEREEGGGGITAVIEGGKVFEKGGVN' A
#
# COMPACT_ATOMS: atom_id res chain seq x y z
N MET A 1 3.32 9.52 17.97
CA MET A 1 3.60 9.01 16.62
C MET A 1 2.55 7.96 16.38
N GLY A 2 1.38 8.36 15.86
CA GLY A 2 0.29 7.42 15.59
C GLY A 2 0.76 6.41 14.56
N ASP A 3 0.45 5.15 14.79
CA ASP A 3 0.82 4.06 13.87
C ASP A 3 0.21 4.37 12.48
N ASP A 4 0.90 3.99 11.40
CA ASP A 4 0.34 4.05 10.04
C ASP A 4 -1.03 3.36 9.97
N PHE A 5 -1.30 2.40 10.88
CA PHE A 5 -2.58 1.70 10.97
C PHE A 5 -3.72 2.52 11.58
N ASP A 6 -3.45 3.44 12.52
CA ASP A 6 -4.49 4.33 13.07
C ASP A 6 -5.10 5.21 11.97
N ARG A 7 -4.27 5.57 10.98
CA ARG A 7 -4.69 6.34 9.81
C ARG A 7 -5.62 5.55 8.90
N LEU A 8 -5.42 4.25 8.76
CA LEU A 8 -6.29 3.40 7.94
C LEU A 8 -7.69 3.27 8.53
N GLU A 9 -7.78 3.05 9.83
CA GLU A 9 -9.08 2.98 10.52
C GLU A 9 -9.79 4.33 10.45
N THR A 10 -9.05 5.44 10.62
CA THR A 10 -9.61 6.80 10.42
C THR A 10 -10.17 6.99 9.00
N LEU A 11 -9.44 6.56 7.96
CA LEU A 11 -9.89 6.69 6.57
C LEU A 11 -11.14 5.86 6.26
N ARG A 12 -11.37 4.79 7.02
CA ARG A 12 -12.51 3.87 6.85
C ARG A 12 -13.74 4.34 7.62
N ASP A 13 -13.56 4.66 8.90
CA ASP A 13 -14.67 4.85 9.85
C ASP A 13 -15.11 6.31 9.97
N ASP A 14 -14.22 7.27 9.66
CA ASP A 14 -14.50 8.71 9.63
C ASP A 14 -13.97 9.36 8.34
N PRO A 15 -14.55 9.03 7.17
CA PRO A 15 -14.09 9.57 5.91
C PRO A 15 -14.40 11.07 5.80
N ARG A 16 -13.42 11.84 5.34
CA ARG A 16 -13.55 13.27 5.00
C ARG A 16 -14.49 13.48 3.82
N ASP A 17 -15.79 13.58 4.06
CA ASP A 17 -16.81 13.71 3.01
C ASP A 17 -16.73 15.02 2.21
N ASP A 18 -15.97 16.00 2.70
CA ASP A 18 -15.60 17.22 1.97
C ASP A 18 -14.63 16.97 0.79
N ILE A 19 -14.04 15.78 0.70
CA ILE A 19 -13.10 15.38 -0.35
C ILE A 19 -13.79 14.40 -1.32
N PRO A 20 -13.60 14.51 -2.66
CA PRO A 20 -14.20 13.56 -3.60
C PRO A 20 -13.81 12.10 -3.31
N LEU A 21 -14.77 11.19 -3.47
CA LEU A 21 -14.60 9.75 -3.20
C LEU A 21 -13.33 9.16 -3.86
N ALA A 22 -13.03 9.55 -5.11
CA ALA A 22 -11.86 9.08 -5.82
C ALA A 22 -10.53 9.38 -5.08
N HIS A 23 -10.41 10.57 -4.48
CA HIS A 23 -9.22 10.94 -3.71
C HIS A 23 -9.16 10.19 -2.38
N ARG A 24 -10.31 9.97 -1.72
CA ARG A 24 -10.37 9.20 -0.47
C ARG A 24 -9.98 7.75 -0.70
N MET A 25 -10.53 7.14 -1.75
CA MET A 25 -10.25 5.76 -2.13
C MET A 25 -8.77 5.59 -2.50
N LYS A 26 -8.19 6.53 -3.27
CA LYS A 26 -6.75 6.51 -3.57
C LYS A 26 -5.91 6.45 -2.29
N ARG A 27 -6.16 7.36 -1.34
CA ARG A 27 -5.40 7.39 -0.08
C ARG A 27 -5.61 6.13 0.77
N PHE A 28 -6.82 5.60 0.79
CA PHE A 28 -7.14 4.36 1.48
C PHE A 28 -6.37 3.17 0.90
N VAL A 29 -6.41 2.98 -0.43
CA VAL A 29 -5.73 1.87 -1.10
C VAL A 29 -4.21 1.99 -0.97
N GLU A 30 -3.63 3.19 -1.13
CA GLU A 30 -2.19 3.41 -0.91
C GLU A 30 -1.76 3.07 0.53
N SER A 31 -2.57 3.47 1.52
CA SER A 31 -2.28 3.15 2.92
C SER A 31 -2.44 1.65 3.19
N LEU A 32 -3.41 1.00 2.54
CA LEU A 32 -3.64 -0.43 2.68
C LEU A 32 -2.51 -1.25 2.05
N GLN A 33 -2.01 -0.82 0.88
CA GLN A 33 -0.84 -1.42 0.25
C GLN A 33 0.36 -1.40 1.20
N ILE A 34 0.65 -0.26 1.83
CA ILE A 34 1.74 -0.15 2.83
C ILE A 34 1.53 -1.11 4.00
N ARG A 35 0.30 -1.26 4.49
CA ARG A 35 -0.02 -2.20 5.58
C ARG A 35 0.22 -3.64 5.18
N ILE A 36 -0.26 -4.02 4.00
CA ILE A 36 -0.12 -5.38 3.49
C ILE A 36 1.35 -5.70 3.29
N THR A 37 2.11 -4.84 2.59
CA THR A 37 3.53 -5.10 2.31
C THR A 37 4.32 -5.22 3.61
N LYS A 38 4.20 -4.27 4.55
CA LYS A 38 4.87 -4.36 5.86
C LYS A 38 4.57 -5.67 6.59
N LYS A 39 3.31 -6.09 6.63
CA LYS A 39 2.93 -7.34 7.31
C LYS A 39 3.46 -8.59 6.60
N LEU A 40 3.54 -8.56 5.27
CA LEU A 40 4.12 -9.66 4.51
C LEU A 40 5.65 -9.72 4.68
N GLU A 41 6.35 -8.58 4.75
CA GLU A 41 7.79 -8.52 5.08
C GLU A 41 8.08 -9.07 6.47
N GLU A 42 7.26 -8.70 7.47
CA GLU A 42 7.37 -9.23 8.83
C GLU A 42 7.20 -10.76 8.87
N VAL A 43 6.28 -11.30 8.07
CA VAL A 43 6.03 -12.75 7.98
C VAL A 43 7.17 -13.47 7.25
N ASP A 44 7.72 -12.88 6.19
CA ASP A 44 8.84 -13.48 5.46
C ASP A 44 10.15 -13.44 6.26
N GLY A 45 10.44 -12.27 6.86
CA GLY A 45 11.61 -12.03 7.70
C GLY A 45 12.96 -12.13 6.98
N SER A 46 12.99 -12.31 5.65
CA SER A 46 14.24 -12.45 4.89
C SER A 46 14.34 -11.55 3.67
N THR A 47 13.21 -11.12 3.11
CA THR A 47 13.17 -10.19 1.98
C THR A 47 12.19 -9.04 2.23
N SER A 48 12.41 -7.94 1.52
CA SER A 48 11.57 -6.75 1.52
C SER A 48 10.95 -6.52 0.14
N PHE A 49 9.87 -5.76 0.06
CA PHE A 49 9.27 -5.35 -1.20
C PHE A 49 10.16 -4.30 -1.90
N GLU A 50 10.41 -4.51 -3.19
CA GLU A 50 10.84 -3.48 -4.12
C GLU A 50 9.61 -2.70 -4.59
N VAL A 51 9.66 -1.37 -4.48
CA VAL A 51 8.53 -0.49 -4.79
C VAL A 51 8.86 0.39 -5.99
N ASP A 52 8.10 0.20 -7.06
CA ASP A 52 8.13 1.03 -8.25
C ASP A 52 6.94 1.98 -8.28
N ARG A 53 7.22 3.26 -8.55
CA ARG A 53 6.19 4.30 -8.71
C ARG A 53 6.24 4.79 -10.13
N TRP A 54 5.11 4.74 -10.81
CA TRP A 54 5.03 5.12 -12.21
C TRP A 54 3.86 6.07 -12.46
N GLU A 55 4.04 6.87 -13.50
CA GLU A 55 3.06 7.81 -14.03
C GLU A 55 2.99 7.62 -15.54
N ARG A 56 1.86 7.97 -16.15
CA ARG A 56 1.68 7.92 -17.59
C ARG A 56 1.51 9.31 -18.18
N GLU A 57 1.99 9.50 -19.41
CA GLU A 57 1.90 10.80 -20.10
C GLU A 57 0.44 11.22 -20.32
N GLU A 58 -0.46 10.28 -20.59
CA GLU A 58 -1.90 10.53 -20.73
C GLU A 58 -2.63 10.77 -19.40
N GLY A 59 -1.90 10.72 -18.28
CA GLY A 59 -2.42 10.82 -16.93
C GLY A 59 -2.71 9.47 -16.30
N GLY A 60 -2.74 9.48 -14.96
CA GLY A 60 -2.77 8.26 -14.16
C GLY A 60 -1.38 7.79 -13.78
N GLY A 61 -1.34 6.70 -13.02
CA GLY A 61 -0.14 6.20 -12.40
C GLY A 61 -0.47 5.10 -11.41
N GLY A 62 0.54 4.60 -10.72
CA GLY A 62 0.37 3.55 -9.73
C GLY A 62 1.62 3.31 -8.91
N ILE A 63 1.48 2.41 -7.95
CA ILE A 63 2.57 1.91 -7.13
C ILE A 63 2.54 0.39 -7.26
N THR A 64 3.60 -0.19 -7.79
CA THR A 64 3.79 -1.64 -7.88
C THR A 64 4.78 -2.03 -6.79
N ALA A 65 4.40 -2.96 -5.91
CA ALA A 65 5.32 -3.50 -4.90
C ALA A 65 5.53 -5.00 -5.16
N VAL A 66 6.78 -5.44 -5.29
CA VAL A 66 7.13 -6.84 -5.58
C VAL A 66 8.11 -7.37 -4.54
N ILE A 67 7.88 -8.59 -4.04
CA ILE A 67 8.80 -9.32 -3.16
C ILE A 67 9.20 -10.62 -3.86
N GLU A 68 10.49 -10.99 -3.85
CA GLU A 68 11.00 -12.21 -4.50
C GLU A 68 12.13 -12.84 -3.69
N GLY A 69 12.28 -14.16 -3.81
CA GLY A 69 13.41 -14.90 -3.20
C GLY A 69 13.35 -15.01 -1.68
N GLY A 70 12.17 -14.83 -1.10
CA GLY A 70 11.93 -14.95 0.34
C GLY A 70 11.90 -16.39 0.83
N LYS A 71 12.07 -16.57 2.15
CA LYS A 71 11.97 -17.87 2.81
C LYS A 71 10.53 -18.37 2.89
N VAL A 72 9.56 -17.46 2.95
CA VAL A 72 8.13 -17.79 3.00
C VAL A 72 7.49 -17.53 1.65
N PHE A 73 7.77 -16.37 1.04
CA PHE A 73 7.25 -16.02 -0.28
C PHE A 73 8.33 -16.18 -1.34
N GLU A 74 8.17 -17.17 -2.22
CA GLU A 74 9.03 -17.31 -3.41
C GLU A 74 8.91 -16.05 -4.30
N LYS A 75 7.69 -15.57 -4.52
CA LYS A 75 7.37 -14.34 -5.25
C LYS A 75 5.99 -13.81 -4.85
N GLY A 76 5.82 -12.50 -4.78
CA GLY A 76 4.55 -11.83 -4.47
C GLY A 76 4.48 -10.41 -5.01
N GLY A 77 3.26 -9.88 -5.18
CA GLY A 77 3.04 -8.52 -5.65
C GLY A 77 1.79 -7.87 -5.06
N VAL A 78 1.86 -6.56 -4.80
CA VAL A 78 0.74 -5.73 -4.33
C VAL A 78 0.70 -4.45 -5.17
N ASN A 79 -0.41 -4.18 -5.86
CA ASN A 79 -0.58 -3.07 -6.82
C ASN A 79 -1.77 -2.17 -6.48
#